data_AF-A0A829H396-F1
#
_entry.id   AF-A0A829H396-F1
#
_cell.length_a   1.000
_cell.length_b   1.000
_cell.length_c   1.000
_cell.angle_alpha   90.00
_cell.angle_beta   90.00
_cell.angle_gamma   90.00
#
_symmetry.space_group_name_H-M   'P 1'
#
loop_
_entity.id
_entity.type
_entity.pdbx_description
1 polymer ?
#
loop_
_entity_poly.entity_id
_entity_poly.type
_entity_poly.pdbx_seq_one_letter_code
_entity_poly.pdbx_strand_id
1 'polypeptide(L)'
;YYLLTKPAYAPAIKKYFAGPPAAGLSQAALEVLAIIAYQQPITRIEIDEIRGVQSSGALTTLAARQLIKEAGRKEAPGRPILYATTQFFLDYFGLNRLADLPPLADAPADTGEVDLFTAFRHDDDQEEATIDEKKMEQNQQHDNQN
;
A
#
# COMPACT_ATOMS: atom_id res chain seq x y z
N TYR A 1 6.19 -14.20 -14.11
CA TYR A 1 4.76 -14.52 -14.26
C TYR A 1 4.35 -15.47 -13.16
N TYR A 2 3.31 -15.13 -12.41
CA TYR A 2 2.75 -15.95 -11.33
C TYR A 2 1.26 -16.20 -11.60
N LEU A 3 0.76 -17.34 -11.15
CA LEU A 3 -0.68 -17.63 -11.16
C LEU A 3 -1.25 -17.19 -9.81
N LEU A 4 -2.32 -16.38 -9.85
CA LEU A 4 -3.00 -15.81 -8.69
C LEU A 4 -4.50 -16.07 -8.80
N THR A 5 -5.20 -16.11 -7.67
CA THR A 5 -6.67 -16.18 -7.65
C THR A 5 -7.28 -14.82 -7.95
N LYS A 6 -8.45 -14.80 -8.59
CA LYS A 6 -9.21 -13.55 -8.78
C LYS A 6 -9.64 -12.95 -7.42
N PRO A 7 -9.66 -11.62 -7.28
CA PRO A 7 -10.06 -10.94 -6.04
C PRO A 7 -11.44 -11.37 -5.51
N ALA A 8 -12.39 -11.67 -6.40
CA ALA A 8 -13.74 -12.15 -6.07
C ALA A 8 -13.76 -13.38 -5.15
N TYR A 9 -12.70 -14.22 -5.14
CA TYR A 9 -12.62 -15.40 -4.28
C TYR A 9 -11.99 -15.13 -2.91
N ALA A 10 -11.53 -13.89 -2.62
CA ALA A 10 -10.86 -13.56 -1.38
C ALA A 10 -11.67 -13.88 -0.10
N PRO A 11 -13.00 -13.65 -0.02
CA PRO A 11 -13.77 -13.98 1.19
C PRO A 11 -13.76 -15.47 1.50
N ALA A 12 -13.90 -16.32 0.47
CA ALA A 12 -13.89 -17.77 0.62
C ALA A 12 -12.52 -18.28 1.09
N ILE A 13 -11.43 -17.74 0.53
CA ILE A 13 -10.05 -18.08 0.90
C ILE A 13 -9.75 -17.64 2.33
N LYS A 14 -10.13 -16.41 2.72
CA LYS A 14 -9.94 -15.90 4.09
C LYS A 14 -10.66 -16.75 5.13
N LYS A 15 -11.88 -17.21 4.85
CA LYS A 15 -12.63 -18.10 5.74
C LYS A 15 -11.92 -19.44 5.96
N TYR A 16 -11.25 -19.96 4.93
CA TYR A 16 -10.55 -21.24 4.99
C TYR A 16 -9.20 -21.13 5.74
N PHE A 17 -8.45 -20.05 5.52
CA PHE A 17 -7.16 -19.80 6.19
C PHE A 17 -7.35 -18.96 7.46
N ALA A 18 -7.81 -19.59 8.54
CA ALA A 18 -8.02 -18.97 9.86
C ALA A 18 -6.71 -18.74 10.66
N GLY A 19 -5.61 -18.40 9.98
CA GLY A 19 -4.36 -18.01 10.62
C GLY A 19 -4.44 -16.57 11.16
N PRO A 20 -3.59 -16.19 12.13
CA PRO A 20 -3.48 -14.79 12.52
C PRO A 20 -3.13 -13.95 11.29
N PRO A 21 -3.82 -12.82 11.06
CA PRO A 21 -3.54 -11.97 9.91
C PRO A 21 -2.08 -11.50 9.98
N ALA A 22 -1.39 -11.50 8.85
CA ALA A 22 -0.05 -10.93 8.77
C ALA A 22 -0.11 -9.47 9.22
N ALA A 23 0.67 -9.12 10.23
CA ALA A 23 0.69 -7.75 10.75
C ALA A 23 1.11 -6.80 9.62
N GLY A 24 0.24 -5.83 9.32
CA GLY A 24 0.49 -4.78 8.35
C GLY A 24 1.75 -3.96 8.67
N LEU A 25 2.16 -3.12 7.74
CA LEU A 25 3.19 -2.12 8.02
C LEU A 25 2.60 -1.06 8.96
N SER A 26 3.39 -0.60 9.92
CA SER A 26 2.99 0.54 10.75
C SER A 26 3.00 1.83 9.91
N GLN A 27 2.29 2.86 10.37
CA GLN A 27 2.27 4.15 9.71
C GLN A 27 3.68 4.73 9.50
N ALA A 28 4.52 4.68 10.54
CA ALA A 28 5.90 5.13 10.44
C ALA A 28 6.73 4.35 9.39
N ALA A 29 6.45 3.05 9.20
CA ALA A 29 7.12 2.25 8.17
C ALA A 29 6.59 2.61 6.77
N LEU A 30 5.29 2.88 6.63
CA LEU A 30 4.70 3.32 5.36
C LEU A 30 5.23 4.69 4.92
N GLU A 31 5.35 5.65 5.85
CA GLU A 31 5.95 6.96 5.56
C GLU A 31 7.37 6.84 5.03
N VAL A 32 8.22 6.07 5.71
CA VAL A 32 9.61 5.85 5.29
C VAL A 32 9.66 5.15 3.94
N LEU A 33 8.79 4.15 3.72
CA LEU A 33 8.73 3.44 2.45
C LEU A 33 8.31 4.36 1.30
N ALA A 34 7.33 5.24 1.53
CA ALA A 34 6.89 6.22 0.56
C ALA A 34 8.02 7.19 0.18
N ILE A 35 8.73 7.74 1.18
CA ILE A 35 9.89 8.62 0.93
C ILE A 35 10.92 7.92 0.05
N ILE A 36 11.27 6.66 0.36
CA ILE A 36 12.22 5.88 -0.44
C ILE A 36 11.68 5.65 -1.85
N ALA A 37 10.41 5.29 -2.01
CA ALA A 37 9.83 5.00 -3.32
C ALA A 37 9.89 6.21 -4.28
N TYR A 38 9.60 7.42 -3.77
CA TYR A 38 9.58 8.65 -4.57
C TYR A 38 10.94 9.34 -4.70
N GLN A 39 11.86 9.18 -3.74
CA GLN A 39 13.14 9.91 -3.72
C GLN A 39 14.39 9.03 -3.82
N GLN A 40 14.25 7.72 -4.06
CA GLN A 40 15.38 6.84 -4.29
C GLN A 40 16.29 7.34 -5.45
N PRO A 41 17.61 7.15 -5.34
CA PRO A 41 18.34 6.60 -4.19
C PRO A 41 18.54 7.64 -3.08
N ILE A 42 18.17 7.30 -1.84
CA ILE A 42 18.18 8.25 -0.70
C ILE A 42 18.90 7.65 0.53
N THR A 43 19.59 8.49 1.31
CA THR A 43 20.28 8.07 2.53
C THR A 43 19.36 8.10 3.75
N ARG A 44 19.74 7.36 4.81
CA ARG A 44 19.02 7.44 6.10
C ARG A 44 18.91 8.87 6.63
N ILE A 45 19.97 9.68 6.50
CA ILE A 45 20.02 11.03 7.06
C ILE A 45 18.97 11.92 6.37
N GLU A 46 18.89 11.85 5.04
CA GLU A 46 17.90 12.59 4.27
C GLU A 46 16.46 12.13 4.61
N ILE A 47 16.23 10.84 4.83
CA ILE A 47 14.94 10.34 5.30
C ILE A 47 14.58 10.92 6.68
N ASP A 48 15.53 10.89 7.63
CA ASP A 48 15.34 11.42 8.99
C ASP A 48 15.05 12.93 8.94
N GLU A 49 15.69 13.68 8.03
CA GLU A 49 15.43 15.11 7.80
C GLU A 49 14.03 15.38 7.25
N ILE A 50 13.57 14.61 6.26
CA ILE A 50 12.21 14.76 5.67
C ILE A 50 11.13 14.44 6.71
N ARG A 51 11.34 13.41 7.54
CA ARG A 51 10.36 13.02 8.57
C ARG A 51 10.44 13.85 9.84
N GLY A 52 11.56 14.54 10.08
CA GLY A 52 11.83 15.24 11.32
C GLY A 52 12.06 14.33 12.54
N VAL A 53 12.14 13.01 12.35
CA VAL A 53 12.35 12.00 13.41
C VAL A 53 13.21 10.83 12.94
N GLN A 54 13.79 10.09 13.88
CA GLN A 54 14.65 8.95 13.56
C GLN A 54 13.87 7.77 12.92
N SER A 55 14.41 7.23 11.82
CA SER A 55 13.77 6.20 10.99
C SER A 55 14.51 4.85 10.97
N SER A 56 15.48 4.65 11.87
CA SER A 56 16.31 3.43 11.93
C SER A 56 15.48 2.15 12.10
N GLY A 57 14.50 2.15 13.00
CA GLY A 57 13.63 0.98 13.24
C GLY A 57 12.74 0.63 12.05
N ALA A 58 12.23 1.65 11.35
CA ALA A 58 11.44 1.48 10.13
C ALA A 58 12.30 0.91 9.00
N LEU A 59 13.51 1.45 8.78
CA LEU A 59 14.46 0.93 7.79
C LEU A 59 14.79 -0.55 8.04
N THR A 60 15.09 -0.93 9.28
CA THR A 60 15.35 -2.35 9.64
C THR A 60 14.15 -3.23 9.33
N THR A 61 12.95 -2.79 9.66
CA THR A 61 11.71 -3.54 9.41
C THR A 61 11.45 -3.71 7.91
N LEU A 62 11.60 -2.64 7.13
CA LEU A 62 11.39 -2.65 5.68
C LEU A 62 12.43 -3.52 4.95
N ALA A 63 13.69 -3.48 5.39
CA ALA A 63 14.75 -4.33 4.86
C ALA A 63 14.50 -5.82 5.19
N ALA A 64 14.09 -6.13 6.43
CA ALA A 64 13.73 -7.49 6.83
C ALA A 64 12.53 -8.05 6.04
N ARG A 65 11.59 -7.18 5.66
CA ARG A 65 10.46 -7.51 4.78
C ARG A 65 10.79 -7.46 3.28
N GLN A 66 12.05 -7.24 2.92
CA GLN A 66 12.54 -7.18 1.54
C GLN A 66 11.86 -6.11 0.66
N LEU A 67 11.26 -5.08 1.27
CA LEU A 67 10.62 -3.98 0.53
C LEU A 67 11.64 -2.95 0.05
N ILE A 68 12.77 -2.86 0.75
CA ILE A 68 13.90 -1.98 0.39
C ILE A 68 15.22 -2.75 0.37
N LYS A 69 16.22 -2.19 -0.31
CA LYS A 69 17.58 -2.70 -0.40
C LYS A 69 18.59 -1.57 -0.40
N GLU A 70 19.86 -1.91 -0.14
CA GLU A 70 20.98 -1.00 -0.36
C GLU A 70 21.21 -0.80 -1.85
N ALA A 71 21.36 0.45 -2.28
CA ALA A 71 21.58 0.89 -3.66
C ALA A 71 23.00 1.46 -3.87
N GLY A 72 23.93 1.12 -2.97
CA GLY A 72 25.30 1.63 -2.95
C GLY A 72 25.52 2.61 -1.81
N ARG A 73 26.52 3.49 -1.96
CA ARG A 73 26.89 4.48 -0.95
C ARG A 73 27.07 5.84 -1.60
N LYS A 74 26.67 6.90 -0.89
CA LYS A 74 26.85 8.28 -1.36
C LYS A 74 28.32 8.69 -1.24
N GLU A 75 28.84 9.38 -2.25
CA GLU A 75 30.19 9.96 -2.25
C GLU A 75 30.24 11.24 -1.40
N ALA A 76 30.08 11.06 -0.09
CA ALA A 76 30.10 12.10 0.92
C ALA A 76 30.86 11.61 2.17
N PRO A 77 31.29 12.51 3.08
CA PRO A 77 31.92 12.11 4.34
C PRO A 77 31.08 11.06 5.08
N GLY A 78 31.74 10.01 5.58
CA GLY A 78 31.08 8.87 6.23
C GLY A 78 30.49 7.81 5.28
N ARG A 79 30.48 8.06 3.96
CA ARG A 79 29.96 7.15 2.92
C ARG A 79 28.63 6.48 3.31
N PRO A 80 27.58 7.27 3.55
CA PRO A 80 26.30 6.74 4.02
C PRO A 80 25.67 5.83 2.96
N ILE A 81 24.95 4.81 3.43
CA ILE A 81 24.22 3.85 2.60
C ILE A 81 23.08 4.57 1.89
N LEU A 82 22.91 4.28 0.59
CA LEU A 82 21.76 4.67 -0.19
C LEU A 82 20.74 3.54 -0.17
N TYR A 83 19.46 3.87 -0.04
CA TYR A 83 18.35 2.93 -0.07
C TYR A 83 17.51 3.11 -1.33
N ALA A 84 16.99 1.99 -1.83
CA ALA A 84 16.04 1.93 -2.92
C ALA A 84 15.02 0.81 -2.69
N THR A 85 13.90 0.88 -3.40
CA THR A 85 12.87 -0.17 -3.44
C THR A 85 13.37 -1.43 -4.16
N THR A 86 12.75 -2.57 -3.87
CA THR A 86 13.05 -3.86 -4.51
C THR A 86 12.03 -4.23 -5.59
N GLN A 87 12.27 -5.33 -6.30
CA GLN A 87 11.24 -5.90 -7.16
C GLN A 87 10.05 -6.42 -6.34
N PHE A 88 10.29 -6.96 -5.14
CA PHE A 88 9.24 -7.42 -4.25
C PHE A 88 8.31 -6.29 -3.80
N PHE A 89 8.82 -5.06 -3.66
CA PHE A 89 7.97 -3.88 -3.45
C PHE A 89 6.96 -3.71 -4.58
N LEU A 90 7.38 -3.80 -5.84
CA LEU A 90 6.47 -3.69 -6.98
C LEU A 90 5.40 -4.79 -6.94
N ASP A 91 5.82 -6.03 -6.69
CA ASP A 91 4.90 -7.16 -6.58
C ASP A 91 3.91 -6.99 -5.42
N TYR A 92 4.39 -6.49 -4.27
CA TYR A 92 3.59 -6.27 -3.07
C TYR A 92 2.50 -5.21 -3.28
N PHE A 93 2.79 -4.15 -4.05
CA PHE A 93 1.83 -3.09 -4.37
C PHE A 93 1.10 -3.30 -5.70
N GLY A 94 1.34 -4.42 -6.41
CA GLY A 94 0.70 -4.71 -7.69
C GLY A 94 1.11 -3.77 -8.83
N LEU A 95 2.32 -3.21 -8.77
CA LEU A 95 2.86 -2.28 -9.76
C LEU A 95 3.76 -3.03 -10.76
N ASN A 96 3.78 -2.60 -12.03
CA ASN A 96 4.70 -3.17 -13.02
C ASN A 96 6.05 -2.43 -13.01
N ARG A 97 6.02 -1.12 -12.72
CA ARG A 97 7.20 -0.25 -12.68
C ARG A 97 6.98 0.91 -11.72
N LEU A 98 8.08 1.53 -11.28
CA LEU A 98 8.03 2.68 -10.37
C LEU A 98 7.30 3.89 -10.93
N ALA A 99 7.29 4.07 -12.26
CA ALA A 99 6.56 5.15 -12.92
C ALA A 99 5.03 5.01 -12.83
N ASP A 100 4.51 3.87 -12.37
CA ASP A 100 3.08 3.66 -12.15
C ASP A 100 2.64 4.17 -10.76
N LEU A 101 3.58 4.67 -9.94
CA LEU A 101 3.23 5.34 -8.69
C LEU A 101 2.45 6.63 -8.97
N PRO A 102 1.44 6.96 -8.14
CA PRO A 102 0.67 8.17 -8.30
C PRO A 102 1.59 9.39 -8.15
N PRO A 103 1.36 10.46 -8.92
CA PRO A 103 2.13 11.68 -8.72
C PRO A 103 1.93 12.17 -7.29
N LEU A 104 2.97 12.76 -6.71
CA LEU A 104 2.84 13.51 -5.46
C LEU A 104 1.87 14.67 -5.74
N ALA A 105 0.61 14.52 -5.36
CA ALA A 105 -0.31 15.65 -5.35
C ALA A 105 0.24 16.69 -4.37
N ASP A 106 0.06 17.97 -4.69
CA ASP A 106 0.19 19.05 -3.71
C ASP A 106 -0.91 18.81 -2.66
N ALA A 107 -0.62 17.97 -1.67
CA ALA A 107 -1.60 17.50 -0.72
C ALA A 107 -2.15 18.71 0.05
N PRO A 108 -3.46 19.01 -0.01
CA PRO A 108 -4.06 19.89 0.98
C PRO A 108 -3.83 19.25 2.36
N ALA A 109 -3.50 20.09 3.35
CA ALA A 109 -3.14 19.72 4.71
C ALA A 109 -4.32 19.15 5.54
N ASP A 110 -5.17 18.33 4.92
CA ASP A 110 -6.24 17.63 5.60
C ASP A 110 -5.77 16.20 5.88
N THR A 111 -5.50 15.95 7.16
CA THR A 111 -5.10 14.67 7.74
C THR A 111 -6.26 13.67 7.70
N GLY A 112 -6.72 13.32 6.51
CA GLY A 112 -7.50 12.12 6.28
C GLY A 112 -6.54 10.94 6.03
N GLU A 113 -6.82 9.79 6.64
CA GLU A 113 -6.12 8.55 6.32
C GLU A 113 -6.17 8.30 4.81
N VAL A 114 -5.09 8.60 4.11
CA VAL A 114 -4.94 8.24 2.70
C VAL A 114 -4.59 6.76 2.71
N ASP A 115 -5.61 5.90 2.65
CA ASP A 115 -5.40 4.48 2.45
C ASP A 115 -4.86 4.29 1.03
N LEU A 116 -3.53 4.21 0.94
CA LEU A 116 -2.79 3.94 -0.27
C LEU A 116 -3.29 2.65 -0.95
N PHE A 117 -3.83 1.68 -0.19
CA PHE A 117 -4.41 0.46 -0.74
C PHE A 117 -5.79 0.67 -1.39
N THR A 118 -6.52 1.72 -1.04
CA THR A 118 -7.83 2.05 -1.63
C THR A 118 -7.66 2.81 -2.94
N ALA A 119 -6.64 3.66 -3.04
CA ALA A 119 -6.33 4.40 -4.26
C ALA A 119 -5.85 3.52 -5.43
N PHE A 120 -5.32 2.32 -5.15
CA PHE A 120 -4.87 1.35 -6.16
C PHE A 120 -5.88 0.24 -6.46
N ARG A 121 -7.03 0.18 -5.77
CA ARG A 121 -8.10 -0.73 -6.15
C ARG A 121 -8.72 -0.21 -7.45
N HIS A 122 -8.51 -0.93 -8.55
CA HIS A 122 -9.26 -0.74 -9.78
C HIS A 122 -10.76 -0.87 -9.49
N ASP A 123 -11.52 0.06 -10.07
CA ASP A 123 -12.98 0.24 -10.13
C ASP A 123 -13.84 -1.02 -10.35
N ASP A 124 -13.89 -1.97 -9.42
CA ASP A 124 -14.85 -3.10 -9.47
C ASP A 124 -15.95 -3.02 -8.40
N ASP A 125 -15.89 -2.08 -7.45
CA ASP A 125 -16.82 -2.01 -6.30
C ASP A 125 -18.14 -1.24 -6.60
N GLN A 126 -18.33 -0.65 -7.79
CA GLN A 126 -19.54 0.15 -8.08
C GLN A 126 -20.79 -0.69 -8.42
N GLU A 127 -20.66 -1.98 -8.75
CA GLU A 127 -21.82 -2.81 -9.12
C GLU A 127 -22.59 -3.40 -7.93
N GLU A 128 -22.03 -3.48 -6.72
CA GLU A 128 -22.73 -4.08 -5.58
C GLU A 128 -23.81 -3.16 -4.98
N ALA A 129 -23.61 -1.83 -4.99
CA ALA A 129 -24.56 -0.89 -4.38
C ALA A 129 -25.91 -0.80 -5.13
N THR A 130 -25.92 -0.99 -6.45
CA THR A 130 -27.14 -0.85 -7.26
C THR A 130 -28.04 -2.10 -7.19
N ILE A 131 -27.50 -3.25 -6.78
CA ILE A 131 -28.24 -4.52 -6.74
C ILE A 131 -29.07 -4.64 -5.46
N ASP A 132 -28.58 -4.11 -4.33
CA ASP A 132 -29.29 -4.19 -3.05
C ASP A 132 -30.50 -3.24 -2.98
N GLU A 133 -30.43 -2.03 -3.56
CA GLU A 133 -31.59 -1.12 -3.62
C GLU A 133 -32.75 -1.72 -4.45
N LYS A 134 -32.45 -2.32 -5.60
CA LYS A 134 -33.47 -2.97 -6.45
C LYS A 134 -34.09 -4.20 -5.79
N LYS A 135 -33.36 -4.91 -4.94
CA LYS A 135 -33.88 -6.04 -4.15
C LYS A 135 -34.78 -5.58 -3.00
N MET A 136 -34.51 -4.42 -2.41
CA MET A 136 -35.34 -3.84 -1.35
C MET A 136 -36.68 -3.30 -1.89
N GLU A 137 -36.71 -2.73 -3.09
CA GLU A 137 -37.97 -2.24 -3.71
C GLU A 137 -38.90 -3.39 -4.15
N GLN A 138 -38.36 -4.51 -4.65
CA GLN A 138 -39.17 -5.65 -5.08
C GLN A 138 -39.84 -6.41 -3.92
N ASN A 139 -39.24 -6.39 -2.72
CA ASN A 139 -39.81 -7.06 -1.55
C ASN A 139 -40.94 -6.26 -0.87
N GLN A 140 -40.99 -4.93 -1.04
CA GLN A 140 -42.07 -4.11 -0.47
C GLN A 140 -43.36 -4.14 -1.32
N GLN A 141 -43.28 -4.55 -2.59
CA GLN A 141 -44.45 -4.64 -3.47
C GLN A 141 -45.24 -5.95 -3.31
N HIS A 142 -44.64 -7.01 -2.77
CA HIS A 142 -45.32 -8.29 -2.53
C HIS A 142 -46.16 -8.33 -1.25
N ASP A 143 -45.82 -7.51 -0.24
CA ASP A 143 -46.53 -7.51 1.05
C ASP A 143 -47.84 -6.70 1.05
N ASN A 144 -48.16 -5.98 -0.05
CA ASN A 144 -49.30 -5.06 -0.12
C ASN A 144 -50.47 -5.57 -0.99
N GLN A 145 -50.46 -6.85 -1.40
CA GLN A 145 -51.51 -7.46 -2.25
C GLN A 145 -52.17 -8.73 -1.67
N ASN A 146 -52.10 -8.98 -0.36
CA ASN A 146 -52.83 -10.10 0.26
C ASN A 146 -53.67 -9.68 1.46
#